data_AF-A0AAU5ZRW9-F1
#
_entry.id   AF-A0AAU5ZRW9-F1
#
_cell.length_a   1.000
_cell.length_b   1.000
_cell.length_c   1.000
_cell.angle_alpha   90.00
_cell.angle_beta   90.00
_cell.angle_gamma   90.00
#
_symmetry.space_group_name_H-M   'P 1'
#
loop_
_entity.id
_entity.type
_entity.pdbx_description
1 polymer ?
#
loop_
_entity_poly.entity_id
_entity_poly.type
_entity_poly.pdbx_seq_one_letter_code
_entity_poly.pdbx_strand_id
1 'polypeptide(L)'
;MTRRLPCPPAPGPLEAYAARFDDLFSTLAQRRGFREYLAGLLLPRDRNKTLTCLAGTEPVVGVQHPSVQRLQFFVSESTWDHEQVNARRVELLLADPATAPHAGGVLVIDDSGDRKDGKATAHIGRQWLGRLGKTDNGIVTVTTCWADENLYYPLHAVPYSPAHHFPKGKSDPDFRTKLQIAAELARTAKAAGVAFRAVAADCAYGDQDGFRRQLDAAGLPFVMALKPSHGTWAYGKDAYTPVDATRALTWTDPEHPGDWTPVERTFRDGHTETWWAADAHLGWWGPDGNVRLVVATTDPTTLPVQATWYLATDLPRPGSPREADSPEPAADLHEVVRIYGIRHWIEQSYKQVKDELGWADFQVRSDTAIRRHQTLVTCAFSFCWDTWFAHPPPREPAAVPAVPPAATPVGPAERGPKWNPPAPTGQLAQGDPRRPGLARPLDHPPTLLASLEQRTTATRTPSPDQRSRRRPPT
;
A
#
# COMPACT_ATOMS: atom_id res chain seq x y z
N MET A 1 -32.21 -12.39 -25.77
CA MET A 1 -30.80 -12.00 -25.54
C MET A 1 -29.95 -12.56 -26.66
N THR A 2 -29.28 -11.71 -27.45
CA THR A 2 -28.37 -12.15 -28.52
C THR A 2 -27.20 -12.92 -27.91
N ARG A 3 -26.87 -14.09 -28.47
CA ARG A 3 -25.77 -14.94 -27.98
C ARG A 3 -24.46 -14.16 -28.05
N ARG A 4 -23.79 -13.99 -26.90
CA ARG A 4 -22.47 -13.34 -26.83
C ARG A 4 -21.45 -14.15 -27.62
N LEU A 5 -20.65 -13.49 -28.46
CA LEU A 5 -19.53 -14.14 -29.16
C LEU A 5 -18.51 -14.67 -28.13
N PRO A 6 -17.89 -15.83 -28.35
CA PRO A 6 -16.87 -16.35 -27.43
C PRO A 6 -15.65 -15.42 -27.39
N CYS A 7 -15.13 -15.16 -26.19
CA CYS A 7 -13.89 -14.42 -25.99
C CYS A 7 -12.69 -15.37 -26.02
N PRO A 8 -11.58 -15.03 -26.70
CA PRO A 8 -10.32 -15.76 -26.52
C PRO A 8 -9.94 -15.78 -25.02
N PRO A 9 -9.61 -16.95 -24.46
CA PRO A 9 -9.32 -17.05 -23.04
C PRO A 9 -7.96 -16.43 -22.69
N ALA A 10 -7.86 -15.88 -21.49
CA ALA A 10 -6.60 -15.51 -20.87
C ALA A 10 -5.78 -16.75 -20.48
N PRO A 11 -4.45 -16.64 -20.32
CA PRO A 11 -3.62 -17.78 -19.95
C PRO A 11 -3.86 -18.24 -18.50
N GLY A 12 -3.94 -19.56 -18.31
CA GLY A 12 -3.95 -20.20 -16.99
C GLY A 12 -5.10 -19.73 -16.07
N PRO A 13 -4.84 -19.54 -14.75
CA PRO A 13 -5.88 -19.16 -13.79
C PRO A 13 -6.47 -17.76 -14.05
N LEU A 14 -5.81 -16.92 -14.86
CA LEU A 14 -6.30 -15.58 -15.17
C LEU A 14 -7.65 -15.60 -15.90
N GLU A 15 -7.96 -16.65 -16.68
CA GLU A 15 -9.26 -16.72 -17.36
C GLU A 15 -10.41 -16.85 -16.37
N ALA A 16 -10.30 -17.74 -15.39
CA ALA A 16 -11.32 -17.92 -14.37
C ALA A 16 -11.52 -16.63 -13.56
N TYR A 17 -10.44 -15.91 -13.26
CA TYR A 17 -10.52 -14.59 -12.64
C TYR A 17 -11.20 -13.57 -13.54
N ALA A 18 -10.75 -13.42 -14.77
CA ALA A 18 -11.25 -12.39 -15.69
C ALA A 18 -12.72 -12.61 -16.09
N ALA A 19 -13.15 -13.87 -16.22
CA ALA A 19 -14.52 -14.23 -16.56
C ALA A 19 -15.54 -13.74 -15.51
N ARG A 20 -15.13 -13.52 -14.25
CA ARG A 20 -15.99 -12.94 -13.19
C ARG A 20 -16.34 -11.47 -13.42
N PHE A 21 -15.80 -10.83 -14.45
CA PHE A 21 -16.09 -9.45 -14.84
C PHE A 21 -16.83 -9.36 -16.20
N ASP A 22 -17.10 -10.49 -16.86
CA ASP A 22 -17.60 -10.52 -18.23
C ASP A 22 -18.93 -9.77 -18.42
N ASP A 23 -19.80 -9.77 -17.41
CA ASP A 23 -21.10 -9.11 -17.43
C ASP A 23 -20.97 -7.57 -17.49
N LEU A 24 -19.89 -7.00 -16.95
CA LEU A 24 -19.59 -5.56 -16.99
C LEU A 24 -19.14 -5.06 -18.36
N PHE A 25 -18.83 -5.98 -19.28
CA PHE A 25 -18.33 -5.67 -20.60
C PHE A 25 -19.39 -5.99 -21.67
N SER A 26 -19.87 -4.93 -22.33
CA SER A 26 -20.91 -4.99 -23.36
C SER A 26 -20.46 -5.63 -24.68
N THR A 27 -19.15 -5.61 -24.99
CA THR A 27 -18.62 -6.07 -26.27
C THR A 27 -17.55 -7.15 -26.12
N LEU A 28 -17.36 -7.96 -27.18
CA LEU A 28 -16.23 -8.88 -27.28
C LEU A 28 -14.88 -8.15 -27.14
N ALA A 29 -14.75 -6.98 -27.77
CA ALA A 29 -13.54 -6.18 -27.71
C ALA A 29 -13.17 -5.76 -26.28
N GLN A 30 -14.17 -5.40 -25.46
CA GLN A 30 -13.96 -5.06 -24.05
C GLN A 30 -13.49 -6.26 -23.23
N ARG A 31 -14.18 -7.40 -23.35
CA ARG A 31 -13.80 -8.63 -22.63
C ARG A 31 -12.41 -9.13 -23.00
N ARG A 32 -12.06 -9.03 -24.28
CA ARG A 32 -10.72 -9.34 -24.79
C ARG A 32 -9.69 -8.34 -24.26
N GLY A 33 -10.00 -7.04 -24.33
CA GLY A 33 -9.12 -5.98 -23.85
C GLY A 33 -8.79 -6.13 -22.36
N PHE A 34 -9.78 -6.47 -21.52
CA PHE A 34 -9.57 -6.71 -20.09
C PHE A 34 -8.55 -7.85 -19.85
N ARG A 35 -8.75 -9.00 -20.51
CA ARG A 35 -7.85 -10.16 -20.43
C ARG A 35 -6.44 -9.83 -20.92
N GLU A 36 -6.32 -9.23 -22.12
CA GLU A 36 -5.04 -8.86 -22.70
C GLU A 36 -4.29 -7.84 -21.82
N TYR A 37 -5.00 -6.88 -21.23
CA TYR A 37 -4.39 -5.86 -20.36
C TYR A 37 -3.89 -6.47 -19.04
N LEU A 38 -4.72 -7.27 -18.35
CA LEU A 38 -4.31 -7.94 -17.11
C LEU A 38 -3.13 -8.89 -17.36
N ALA A 39 -3.17 -9.67 -18.43
CA ALA A 39 -2.07 -10.55 -18.80
C ALA A 39 -0.77 -9.76 -18.99
N GLY A 40 -0.81 -8.64 -19.71
CA GLY A 40 0.36 -7.78 -19.90
C GLY A 40 0.91 -7.19 -18.59
N LEU A 41 0.03 -6.78 -17.67
CA LEU A 41 0.44 -6.25 -16.36
C LEU A 41 1.18 -7.32 -15.54
N LEU A 42 0.71 -8.56 -15.63
CA LEU A 42 1.23 -9.71 -14.88
C LEU A 42 2.48 -10.36 -15.49
N LEU A 43 2.89 -9.99 -16.70
CA LEU A 43 4.16 -10.47 -17.28
C LEU A 43 5.36 -10.08 -16.37
N PRO A 44 6.52 -10.76 -16.46
CA PRO A 44 7.74 -10.29 -15.84
C PRO A 44 8.04 -8.83 -16.19
N ARG A 45 8.65 -8.09 -15.26
CA ARG A 45 9.06 -6.70 -15.50
C ARG A 45 10.48 -6.64 -16.06
N ASP A 46 10.64 -7.07 -17.31
CA ASP A 46 11.88 -6.85 -18.06
C ASP A 46 11.97 -5.41 -18.59
N ARG A 47 10.83 -4.73 -18.68
CA ARG A 47 10.66 -3.37 -19.20
C ARG A 47 9.50 -2.66 -18.48
N ASN A 48 9.46 -1.32 -18.60
CA ASN A 48 8.31 -0.53 -18.13
C ASN A 48 7.00 -1.02 -18.78
N LYS A 49 5.92 -1.06 -18.00
CA LYS A 49 4.59 -1.54 -18.38
C LYS A 49 3.80 -0.53 -19.24
N THR A 50 4.41 -0.07 -20.33
CA THR A 50 3.75 0.74 -21.36
C THR A 50 2.84 -0.12 -22.23
N LEU A 51 1.90 0.49 -22.99
CA LEU A 51 0.98 -0.26 -23.85
C LEU A 51 1.68 -1.17 -24.87
N THR A 52 2.85 -0.75 -25.40
CA THR A 52 3.65 -1.59 -26.30
C THR A 52 4.16 -2.84 -25.58
N CYS A 53 4.62 -2.70 -24.34
CA CYS A 53 5.12 -3.80 -23.52
C CYS A 53 3.98 -4.73 -23.06
N LEU A 54 2.84 -4.17 -22.63
CA LEU A 54 1.65 -4.97 -22.30
C LEU A 54 1.18 -5.82 -23.49
N ALA A 55 1.33 -5.29 -24.70
CA ALA A 55 0.98 -5.97 -25.94
C ALA A 55 2.07 -6.93 -26.47
N GLY A 56 3.21 -7.07 -25.80
CA GLY A 56 4.34 -7.90 -26.23
C GLY A 56 5.05 -7.39 -27.49
N THR A 57 5.00 -6.08 -27.75
CA THR A 57 5.59 -5.46 -28.95
C THR A 57 6.82 -4.61 -28.61
N GLU A 58 7.72 -4.43 -29.58
CA GLU A 58 8.92 -3.61 -29.37
C GLU A 58 8.53 -2.13 -29.13
N PRO A 59 9.04 -1.47 -28.08
CA PRO A 59 8.81 -0.05 -27.84
C PRO A 59 9.14 0.81 -29.06
N VAL A 60 8.39 1.89 -29.24
CA VAL A 60 8.51 2.85 -30.37
C VAL A 60 8.12 2.25 -31.72
N VAL A 61 8.73 1.14 -32.15
CA VAL A 61 8.48 0.48 -33.44
C VAL A 61 7.09 -0.16 -33.48
N GLY A 62 6.72 -0.84 -32.40
CA GLY A 62 5.44 -1.55 -32.27
C GLY A 62 4.24 -0.68 -31.95
N VAL A 63 4.40 0.65 -31.85
CA VAL A 63 3.31 1.57 -31.44
C VAL A 63 2.10 1.49 -32.40
N GLN A 64 2.34 1.22 -33.68
CA GLN A 64 1.29 1.07 -34.69
C GLN A 64 0.75 -0.35 -34.82
N HIS A 65 1.23 -1.29 -33.99
CA HIS A 65 0.77 -2.67 -34.04
C HIS A 65 -0.71 -2.77 -33.63
N PRO A 66 -1.55 -3.58 -34.30
CA PRO A 66 -2.97 -3.66 -34.01
C PRO A 66 -3.31 -4.02 -32.54
N SER A 67 -2.45 -4.80 -31.86
CA SER A 67 -2.66 -5.08 -30.42
C SER A 67 -2.48 -3.86 -29.53
N VAL A 68 -1.52 -3.00 -29.83
CA VAL A 68 -1.29 -1.75 -29.08
C VAL A 68 -2.46 -0.79 -29.27
N GLN A 69 -2.91 -0.62 -30.51
CA GLN A 69 -4.08 0.21 -30.81
C GLN A 69 -5.35 -0.29 -30.10
N ARG A 70 -5.55 -1.61 -30.03
CA ARG A 70 -6.66 -2.21 -29.26
C ARG A 70 -6.58 -1.90 -27.78
N LEU A 71 -5.41 -2.06 -27.15
CA LEU A 71 -5.25 -1.74 -25.72
C LEU A 71 -5.39 -0.25 -25.44
N GLN A 72 -4.91 0.61 -26.36
CA GLN A 72 -5.12 2.05 -26.29
C GLN A 72 -6.61 2.38 -26.33
N PHE A 73 -7.34 1.87 -27.32
CA PHE A 73 -8.79 2.08 -27.41
C PHE A 73 -9.52 1.52 -26.17
N PHE A 74 -9.12 0.34 -25.70
CA PHE A 74 -9.69 -0.28 -24.51
C PHE A 74 -9.59 0.62 -23.27
N VAL A 75 -8.41 1.22 -23.02
CA VAL A 75 -8.21 2.06 -21.84
C VAL A 75 -8.72 3.49 -22.01
N SER A 76 -8.68 4.07 -23.22
CA SER A 76 -9.06 5.48 -23.42
C SER A 76 -10.49 5.69 -23.92
N GLU A 77 -10.91 5.00 -24.98
CA GLU A 77 -12.15 5.31 -25.71
C GLU A 77 -13.31 4.37 -25.41
N SER A 78 -13.03 3.15 -24.94
CA SER A 78 -14.07 2.17 -24.66
C SER A 78 -15.04 2.67 -23.59
N THR A 79 -16.26 2.14 -23.55
CA THR A 79 -17.34 2.65 -22.68
C THR A 79 -17.50 1.94 -21.33
N TRP A 80 -16.59 1.05 -20.95
CA TRP A 80 -16.68 0.35 -19.67
C TRP A 80 -16.37 1.27 -18.49
N ASP A 81 -17.01 1.01 -17.36
CA ASP A 81 -16.93 1.83 -16.17
C ASP A 81 -15.91 1.26 -15.18
N HIS A 82 -14.91 2.05 -14.85
CA HIS A 82 -13.87 1.67 -13.91
C HIS A 82 -14.37 1.53 -12.47
N GLU A 83 -15.41 2.29 -12.09
CA GLU A 83 -15.98 2.20 -10.75
C GLU A 83 -16.72 0.86 -10.58
N GLN A 84 -17.45 0.41 -11.61
CA GLN A 84 -18.10 -0.91 -11.61
C GLN A 84 -17.09 -2.06 -11.59
N VAL A 85 -15.99 -1.94 -12.34
CA VAL A 85 -14.91 -2.95 -12.30
C VAL A 85 -14.26 -2.98 -10.91
N ASN A 86 -14.01 -1.82 -10.28
CA ASN A 86 -13.49 -1.79 -8.93
C ASN A 86 -14.48 -2.33 -7.90
N ALA A 87 -15.77 -2.01 -8.03
CA ALA A 87 -16.83 -2.53 -7.17
C ALA A 87 -16.89 -4.06 -7.23
N ARG A 88 -16.92 -4.65 -8.44
CA ARG A 88 -16.87 -6.11 -8.61
C ARG A 88 -15.60 -6.71 -8.02
N ARG A 89 -14.45 -6.05 -8.16
CA ARG A 89 -13.20 -6.52 -7.54
C ARG A 89 -13.31 -6.54 -6.01
N VAL A 90 -13.87 -5.49 -5.41
CA VAL A 90 -14.09 -5.41 -3.96
C VAL A 90 -15.12 -6.45 -3.50
N GLU A 91 -16.21 -6.66 -4.25
CA GLU A 91 -17.19 -7.75 -3.99
C GLU A 91 -16.50 -9.12 -3.94
N LEU A 92 -15.60 -9.40 -4.87
CA LEU A 92 -14.86 -10.67 -4.90
C LEU A 92 -13.93 -10.81 -3.68
N LEU A 93 -13.25 -9.73 -3.27
CA LEU A 93 -12.39 -9.72 -2.09
C LEU A 93 -13.20 -9.93 -0.80
N LEU A 94 -14.40 -9.34 -0.71
CA LEU A 94 -15.32 -9.49 0.41
C LEU A 94 -15.90 -10.92 0.50
N ALA A 95 -16.15 -11.55 -0.65
CA ALA A 95 -16.78 -12.86 -0.73
C ALA A 95 -15.82 -14.03 -0.46
N ASP A 96 -14.52 -13.85 -0.68
CA ASP A 96 -13.50 -14.88 -0.42
C ASP A 96 -13.05 -14.82 1.06
N PRO A 97 -13.27 -15.88 1.87
CA PRO A 97 -12.85 -15.91 3.27
C PRO A 97 -11.35 -15.67 3.49
N ALA A 98 -10.49 -15.96 2.50
CA ALA A 98 -9.06 -15.74 2.59
C ALA A 98 -8.68 -14.25 2.44
N THR A 99 -9.56 -13.44 1.85
CA THR A 99 -9.35 -11.99 1.66
C THR A 99 -10.37 -11.09 2.33
N ALA A 100 -11.44 -11.68 2.88
CA ALA A 100 -12.54 -10.96 3.47
C ALA A 100 -12.06 -10.05 4.60
N PRO A 101 -12.37 -8.74 4.53
CA PRO A 101 -12.01 -7.81 5.59
C PRO A 101 -12.76 -8.13 6.88
N HIS A 102 -12.15 -7.84 8.03
CA HIS A 102 -12.70 -8.10 9.35
C HIS A 102 -12.50 -6.91 10.30
N ALA A 103 -13.21 -6.93 11.44
CA ALA A 103 -13.23 -5.83 12.41
C ALA A 103 -11.87 -5.53 13.07
N GLY A 104 -10.86 -6.39 12.90
CA GLY A 104 -9.49 -6.15 13.37
C GLY A 104 -8.56 -5.56 12.32
N GLY A 105 -8.98 -5.50 11.04
CA GLY A 105 -8.21 -4.89 9.96
C GLY A 105 -8.18 -3.37 10.06
N VAL A 106 -7.36 -2.73 9.23
CA VAL A 106 -7.16 -1.27 9.24
C VAL A 106 -7.37 -0.74 7.83
N LEU A 107 -8.13 0.36 7.73
CA LEU A 107 -8.26 1.11 6.49
C LEU A 107 -7.18 2.19 6.46
N VAL A 108 -6.12 1.95 5.68
CA VAL A 108 -5.00 2.88 5.58
C VAL A 108 -5.25 3.89 4.46
N ILE A 109 -5.04 5.18 4.74
CA ILE A 109 -5.08 6.27 3.77
C ILE A 109 -3.67 6.83 3.60
N ASP A 110 -3.27 7.01 2.35
CA ASP A 110 -2.06 7.73 1.98
C ASP A 110 -2.21 8.31 0.57
N ASP A 111 -1.31 9.21 0.17
CA ASP A 111 -1.18 9.62 -1.21
C ASP A 111 0.14 9.19 -1.85
N SER A 112 0.08 8.96 -3.15
CA SER A 112 1.22 8.51 -3.93
C SER A 112 1.45 9.49 -5.08
N GLY A 113 2.60 10.15 -5.05
CA GLY A 113 3.08 11.01 -6.12
C GLY A 113 3.91 10.23 -7.15
N ASP A 114 3.61 10.45 -8.42
CA ASP A 114 4.31 9.88 -9.57
C ASP A 114 4.77 11.00 -10.51
N ARG A 115 6.08 11.08 -10.74
CA ARG A 115 6.66 12.09 -11.61
C ARG A 115 6.16 11.89 -13.04
N LYS A 116 5.76 12.99 -13.68
CA LYS A 116 5.38 13.03 -15.09
C LYS A 116 5.96 14.29 -15.73
N ASP A 117 6.35 14.18 -16.98
CA ASP A 117 6.85 15.32 -17.75
C ASP A 117 5.73 15.92 -18.63
N GLY A 118 5.87 17.20 -18.96
CA GLY A 118 4.92 17.93 -19.81
C GLY A 118 3.73 18.54 -19.05
N LYS A 119 2.71 18.98 -19.81
CA LYS A 119 1.53 19.71 -19.29
C LYS A 119 0.18 19.16 -19.81
N ALA A 120 0.23 18.15 -20.68
CA ALA A 120 -0.95 17.67 -21.42
C ALA A 120 -1.66 16.48 -20.76
N THR A 121 -1.11 15.96 -19.67
CA THR A 121 -1.70 14.86 -18.91
C THR A 121 -2.63 15.43 -17.84
N ALA A 122 -3.82 14.85 -17.69
CA ALA A 122 -4.75 15.23 -16.63
C ALA A 122 -4.09 15.14 -15.24
N HIS A 123 -4.53 16.00 -14.32
CA HIS A 123 -4.05 16.08 -12.92
C HIS A 123 -2.59 16.52 -12.74
N ILE A 124 -1.85 16.75 -13.82
CA ILE A 124 -0.43 17.10 -13.73
C ILE A 124 -0.27 18.46 -13.07
N GLY A 125 0.73 18.58 -12.21
CA GLY A 125 1.10 19.85 -11.61
C GLY A 125 2.36 19.76 -10.78
N ARG A 126 2.87 20.92 -10.36
CA ARG A 126 3.96 21.02 -9.38
C ARG A 126 3.40 20.65 -8.01
N GLN A 127 3.76 19.47 -7.52
CA GLN A 127 3.25 18.88 -6.29
C GLN A 127 4.41 18.28 -5.50
N TRP A 128 4.27 18.17 -4.17
CA TRP A 128 5.19 17.39 -3.36
C TRP A 128 5.11 15.92 -3.76
N LEU A 129 6.21 15.34 -4.24
CA LEU A 129 6.30 13.95 -4.64
C LEU A 129 7.08 13.19 -3.58
N GLY A 130 6.38 12.48 -2.69
CA GLY A 130 6.96 11.81 -1.52
C GLY A 130 8.17 10.93 -1.85
N ARG A 131 8.09 10.10 -2.91
CA ARG A 131 9.21 9.25 -3.37
C ARG A 131 10.46 10.04 -3.77
N LEU A 132 10.32 11.27 -4.26
CA LEU A 132 11.45 12.10 -4.68
C LEU A 132 11.92 13.06 -3.57
N GLY A 133 11.19 13.18 -2.46
CA GLY A 133 11.50 14.11 -1.38
C GLY A 133 11.52 15.58 -1.81
N LYS A 134 10.79 15.95 -2.86
CA LYS A 134 10.76 17.32 -3.39
C LYS A 134 9.46 17.65 -4.12
N THR A 135 9.22 18.95 -4.29
CA THR A 135 8.19 19.45 -5.20
C THR A 135 8.67 19.34 -6.65
N ASP A 136 7.96 18.55 -7.45
CA ASP A 136 8.24 18.38 -8.87
C ASP A 136 6.95 18.21 -9.68
N ASN A 137 7.05 18.14 -11.00
CA ASN A 137 5.92 17.92 -11.88
C ASN A 137 5.46 16.46 -11.81
N GLY A 138 4.18 16.24 -11.52
CA GLY A 138 3.65 14.90 -11.40
C GLY A 138 2.17 14.84 -11.12
N ILE A 139 1.68 13.61 -11.00
CA ILE A 139 0.32 13.27 -10.61
C ILE A 139 0.39 12.74 -9.18
N VAL A 140 -0.53 13.17 -8.32
CA VAL A 140 -0.70 12.60 -7.00
C VAL A 140 -2.04 11.88 -6.96
N THR A 141 -2.05 10.65 -6.49
CA THR A 141 -3.26 9.84 -6.32
C THR A 141 -3.46 9.56 -4.85
N VAL A 142 -4.63 9.93 -4.31
CA VAL A 142 -5.03 9.54 -2.96
C VAL A 142 -5.55 8.11 -3.03
N THR A 143 -5.07 7.25 -2.14
CA THR A 143 -5.46 5.83 -2.14
C THR A 143 -5.92 5.36 -0.77
N THR A 144 -6.71 4.30 -0.78
CA THR A 144 -7.00 3.49 0.41
C THR A 144 -6.44 2.09 0.23
N CYS A 145 -5.93 1.51 1.30
CA CYS A 145 -5.45 0.14 1.37
C CYS A 145 -6.07 -0.53 2.60
N TRP A 146 -6.69 -1.68 2.44
CA TRP A 146 -7.07 -2.50 3.59
C TRP A 146 -5.89 -3.38 3.96
N ALA A 147 -5.62 -3.52 5.25
CA ALA A 147 -4.55 -4.39 5.74
C ALA A 147 -4.82 -4.94 7.13
N ASP A 148 -4.27 -6.12 7.39
CA ASP A 148 -4.06 -6.68 8.72
C ASP A 148 -2.58 -7.14 8.83
N GLU A 149 -2.27 -8.02 9.78
CA GLU A 149 -0.95 -8.60 9.97
C GLU A 149 -0.49 -9.53 8.82
N ASN A 150 -1.44 -10.09 8.06
CA ASN A 150 -1.24 -11.21 7.16
C ASN A 150 -1.55 -10.89 5.68
N LEU A 151 -2.29 -9.83 5.45
CA LEU A 151 -2.87 -9.50 4.16
C LEU A 151 -2.96 -7.99 4.01
N TYR A 152 -2.77 -7.52 2.77
CA TYR A 152 -3.05 -6.14 2.40
C TYR A 152 -3.44 -6.06 0.93
N TYR A 153 -4.30 -5.10 0.59
CA TYR A 153 -4.65 -4.82 -0.79
C TYR A 153 -5.14 -3.38 -0.99
N PRO A 154 -4.79 -2.74 -2.12
CA PRO A 154 -5.33 -1.44 -2.48
C PRO A 154 -6.84 -1.56 -2.76
N LEU A 155 -7.63 -0.66 -2.18
CA LEU A 155 -9.08 -0.62 -2.29
C LEU A 155 -9.57 0.42 -3.29
N HIS A 156 -9.14 1.67 -3.14
CA HIS A 156 -9.56 2.76 -4.00
C HIS A 156 -8.40 3.68 -4.35
N ALA A 157 -8.52 4.34 -5.49
CA ALA A 157 -7.52 5.26 -6.02
C ALA A 157 -8.20 6.40 -6.76
N VAL A 158 -7.94 7.64 -6.35
CA VAL A 158 -8.48 8.83 -7.01
C VAL A 158 -7.36 9.83 -7.24
N PRO A 159 -7.05 10.16 -8.52
CA PRO A 159 -6.13 11.24 -8.85
C PRO A 159 -6.61 12.58 -8.29
N TYR A 160 -5.72 13.31 -7.61
CA TYR A 160 -5.99 14.66 -7.16
C TYR A 160 -5.69 15.66 -8.29
N SER A 161 -6.71 16.44 -8.67
CA SER A 161 -6.59 17.54 -9.62
C SER A 161 -6.22 18.86 -8.90
N PRO A 162 -5.06 19.47 -9.20
CA PRO A 162 -4.72 20.79 -8.64
C PRO A 162 -5.71 21.87 -9.08
N ALA A 163 -5.95 22.86 -8.21
CA ALA A 163 -6.95 23.91 -8.42
C ALA A 163 -6.84 24.65 -9.77
N HIS A 164 -5.65 24.80 -10.34
CA HIS A 164 -5.46 25.49 -11.63
C HIS A 164 -6.03 24.74 -12.84
N HIS A 165 -6.50 23.50 -12.68
CA HIS A 165 -7.26 22.77 -13.70
C HIS A 165 -8.74 23.17 -13.72
N PHE A 166 -9.22 23.94 -12.74
CA PHE A 166 -10.62 24.31 -12.60
C PHE A 166 -10.84 25.79 -12.92
N PRO A 167 -11.91 26.17 -13.65
CA PRO A 167 -12.19 27.56 -14.02
C PRO A 167 -12.23 28.52 -12.82
N LYS A 168 -12.79 28.09 -11.68
CA LYS A 168 -12.90 28.89 -10.45
C LYS A 168 -11.84 28.55 -9.40
N GLY A 169 -10.81 27.80 -9.76
CA GLY A 169 -9.74 27.44 -8.83
C GLY A 169 -10.26 26.68 -7.61
N LYS A 170 -9.86 27.12 -6.41
CA LYS A 170 -10.26 26.49 -5.14
C LYS A 170 -11.75 26.65 -4.81
N SER A 171 -12.42 27.64 -5.42
CA SER A 171 -13.84 27.92 -5.20
C SER A 171 -14.74 27.19 -6.21
N ASP A 172 -14.16 26.36 -7.07
CA ASP A 172 -14.90 25.58 -8.04
C ASP A 172 -15.69 24.46 -7.33
N PRO A 173 -17.00 24.28 -7.61
CA PRO A 173 -17.81 23.24 -6.96
C PRO A 173 -17.31 21.82 -7.22
N ASP A 174 -16.55 21.60 -8.29
CA ASP A 174 -15.97 20.29 -8.63
C ASP A 174 -14.56 20.11 -8.04
N PHE A 175 -13.95 21.17 -7.53
CA PHE A 175 -12.65 21.06 -6.85
C PHE A 175 -12.81 20.28 -5.55
N ARG A 176 -11.92 19.31 -5.36
CA ARG A 176 -11.81 18.52 -4.14
C ARG A 176 -10.37 18.56 -3.66
N THR A 177 -10.18 18.89 -2.39
CA THR A 177 -8.90 18.73 -1.71
C THR A 177 -8.58 17.26 -1.50
N LYS A 178 -7.30 16.92 -1.31
CA LYS A 178 -6.88 15.55 -0.98
C LYS A 178 -7.56 15.01 0.28
N LEU A 179 -7.81 15.86 1.28
CA LEU A 179 -8.51 15.50 2.51
C LEU A 179 -9.98 15.12 2.23
N GLN A 180 -10.68 15.89 1.38
CA GLN A 180 -12.05 15.56 0.98
C GLN A 180 -12.09 14.25 0.19
N ILE A 181 -11.15 14.03 -0.72
CA ILE A 181 -11.01 12.77 -1.47
C ILE A 181 -10.79 11.60 -0.49
N ALA A 182 -9.86 11.72 0.45
CA ALA A 182 -9.58 10.70 1.45
C ALA A 182 -10.82 10.35 2.29
N ALA A 183 -11.57 11.35 2.76
CA ALA A 183 -12.77 11.15 3.57
C ALA A 183 -13.90 10.51 2.75
N GLU A 184 -14.00 10.84 1.46
CA GLU A 184 -14.91 10.18 0.53
C GLU A 184 -14.53 8.72 0.30
N LEU A 185 -13.26 8.42 0.05
CA LEU A 185 -12.79 7.04 -0.11
C LEU A 185 -13.04 6.18 1.15
N ALA A 186 -12.87 6.75 2.34
CA ALA A 186 -13.18 6.05 3.58
C ALA A 186 -14.67 5.74 3.73
N ARG A 187 -15.54 6.70 3.37
CA ARG A 187 -16.99 6.50 3.32
C ARG A 187 -17.39 5.46 2.28
N THR A 188 -16.76 5.47 1.10
CA THR A 188 -17.00 4.47 0.05
C THR A 188 -16.62 3.07 0.51
N ALA A 189 -15.49 2.91 1.20
CA ALA A 189 -15.11 1.61 1.77
C ALA A 189 -16.14 1.10 2.79
N LYS A 190 -16.58 1.96 3.72
CA LYS A 190 -17.63 1.62 4.68
C LYS A 190 -18.96 1.27 4.00
N ALA A 191 -19.38 2.05 3.00
CA ALA A 191 -20.61 1.80 2.24
C ALA A 191 -20.56 0.48 1.43
N ALA A 192 -19.36 0.07 0.98
CA ALA A 192 -19.13 -1.20 0.32
C ALA A 192 -19.09 -2.41 1.29
N GLY A 193 -19.26 -2.19 2.60
CA GLY A 193 -19.25 -3.26 3.61
C GLY A 193 -17.85 -3.72 4.01
N VAL A 194 -16.80 -2.94 3.72
CA VAL A 194 -15.44 -3.26 4.18
C VAL A 194 -15.37 -3.06 5.70
N ALA A 195 -15.16 -4.15 6.44
CA ALA A 195 -14.95 -4.11 7.88
C ALA A 195 -13.51 -3.70 8.24
N PHE A 196 -13.37 -2.79 9.19
CA PHE A 196 -12.06 -2.38 9.75
C PHE A 196 -12.26 -1.78 11.14
N ARG A 197 -11.20 -1.81 11.94
CA ARG A 197 -11.14 -1.28 13.30
C ARG A 197 -11.09 0.24 13.33
N ALA A 198 -10.26 0.81 12.46
CA ALA A 198 -10.04 2.24 12.38
C ALA A 198 -9.41 2.63 11.03
N VAL A 199 -9.54 3.91 10.69
CA VAL A 199 -8.79 4.58 9.65
C VAL A 199 -7.41 4.96 10.18
N ALA A 200 -6.35 4.60 9.46
CA ALA A 200 -4.99 5.00 9.80
C ALA A 200 -4.38 5.90 8.72
N ALA A 201 -3.74 6.99 9.12
CA ALA A 201 -3.09 7.93 8.20
C ALA A 201 -1.91 8.64 8.88
N ASP A 202 -1.00 9.18 8.07
CA ASP A 202 0.16 9.93 8.57
C ASP A 202 -0.21 11.36 9.01
N CYS A 203 0.79 12.15 9.40
CA CYS A 203 0.58 13.52 9.85
C CYS A 203 0.13 14.51 8.77
N ALA A 204 0.26 14.19 7.47
CA ALA A 204 -0.28 15.04 6.42
C ALA A 204 -1.82 15.11 6.47
N TYR A 205 -2.44 14.01 6.93
CA TYR A 205 -3.87 13.92 7.19
C TYR A 205 -4.21 14.16 8.66
N GLY A 206 -3.47 13.55 9.57
CA GLY A 206 -3.76 13.54 10.99
C GLY A 206 -3.67 14.92 11.64
N ASP A 207 -2.82 15.83 11.17
CA ASP A 207 -2.78 17.22 11.69
C ASP A 207 -4.02 18.06 11.34
N GLN A 208 -4.90 17.57 10.47
CA GLN A 208 -5.99 18.37 9.90
C GLN A 208 -7.30 18.17 10.68
N ASP A 209 -7.66 19.13 11.54
CA ASP A 209 -8.93 19.13 12.30
C ASP A 209 -10.16 18.92 11.43
N GLY A 210 -10.19 19.55 10.25
CA GLY A 210 -11.30 19.42 9.31
C GLY A 210 -11.43 18.00 8.75
N PHE A 211 -10.34 17.25 8.67
CA PHE A 211 -10.35 15.86 8.21
C PHE A 211 -10.84 14.92 9.31
N ARG A 212 -10.30 15.05 10.53
CA ARG A 212 -10.75 14.27 11.70
C ARG A 212 -12.25 14.43 11.95
N ARG A 213 -12.76 15.67 11.91
CA ARG A 213 -14.20 15.94 12.04
C ARG A 213 -15.06 15.32 10.93
N GLN A 214 -14.54 15.20 9.71
CA GLN A 214 -15.28 14.53 8.63
C GLN A 214 -15.38 13.03 8.84
N LEU A 215 -14.35 12.40 9.43
CA LEU A 215 -14.41 10.99 9.79
C LEU A 215 -15.35 10.73 10.97
N ASP A 216 -15.24 11.55 12.02
CA ASP A 216 -16.14 11.51 13.18
C ASP A 216 -17.61 11.65 12.75
N ALA A 217 -17.94 12.64 11.92
CA ALA A 217 -19.29 12.82 11.38
C ALA A 217 -19.79 11.65 10.51
N ALA A 218 -18.87 10.84 9.96
CA ALA A 218 -19.19 9.63 9.21
C ALA A 218 -19.19 8.35 10.09
N GLY A 219 -18.96 8.48 11.40
CA GLY A 219 -18.77 7.37 12.33
C GLY A 219 -17.63 6.47 11.90
N LEU A 220 -16.50 7.06 11.52
CA LEU A 220 -15.30 6.36 11.08
C LEU A 220 -14.21 6.55 12.15
N PRO A 221 -13.99 5.55 13.04
CA PRO A 221 -12.93 5.64 14.04
C PRO A 221 -11.57 5.80 13.38
N PHE A 222 -10.64 6.44 14.06
CA PHE A 222 -9.31 6.71 13.51
C PHE A 222 -8.17 6.56 14.52
N VAL A 223 -6.98 6.25 13.99
CA VAL A 223 -5.69 6.38 14.67
C VAL A 223 -4.71 7.03 13.68
N MET A 224 -4.34 8.28 13.90
CA MET A 224 -3.50 9.03 12.95
C MET A 224 -2.30 9.67 13.61
N ALA A 225 -1.21 9.80 12.87
CA ALA A 225 -0.06 10.54 13.37
C ALA A 225 -0.27 12.05 13.34
N LEU A 226 0.49 12.72 14.21
CA LEU A 226 0.60 14.16 14.31
C LEU A 226 2.04 14.56 14.08
N LYS A 227 2.26 15.80 13.65
CA LYS A 227 3.61 16.35 13.74
C LYS A 227 4.00 16.54 15.21
N PRO A 228 5.28 16.38 15.56
CA PRO A 228 5.78 16.76 16.88
C PRO A 228 5.48 18.23 17.20
N SER A 229 5.42 19.07 16.17
CA SER A 229 5.12 20.51 16.25
C SER A 229 3.63 20.84 16.14
N HIS A 230 2.71 19.87 16.22
CA HIS A 230 1.28 20.14 16.20
C HIS A 230 0.93 21.07 17.37
N GLY A 231 0.44 22.27 17.09
CA GLY A 231 0.20 23.29 18.10
C GLY A 231 -1.25 23.37 18.52
N THR A 232 -1.53 23.38 19.81
CA THR A 232 -2.84 23.78 20.37
C THR A 232 -2.72 25.08 21.16
N TRP A 233 -3.85 25.75 21.39
CA TRP A 233 -3.92 26.84 22.36
C TRP A 233 -3.69 26.28 23.78
N ALA A 234 -2.82 26.96 24.54
CA ALA A 234 -2.49 26.62 25.92
C ALA A 234 -2.35 27.89 26.75
N TYR A 235 -2.62 27.81 28.05
CA TYR A 235 -2.49 28.94 28.97
C TYR A 235 -1.14 28.90 29.69
N GLY A 236 -0.36 29.97 29.59
CA GLY A 236 0.89 30.13 30.34
C GLY A 236 1.93 29.04 30.03
N LYS A 237 2.19 28.15 31.00
CA LYS A 237 3.24 27.12 30.94
C LYS A 237 2.72 25.73 30.57
N ASP A 238 1.44 25.61 30.22
CA ASP A 238 0.83 24.34 29.86
C ASP A 238 1.41 23.81 28.54
N ALA A 239 1.36 22.48 28.36
CA ALA A 239 1.79 21.84 27.13
C ALA A 239 0.99 22.36 25.93
N TYR A 240 1.69 22.76 24.88
CA TYR A 240 1.08 23.28 23.65
C TYR A 240 1.47 22.47 22.40
N THR A 241 2.39 21.50 22.52
CA THR A 241 2.70 20.50 21.49
C THR A 241 2.65 19.07 22.03
N PRO A 242 2.52 18.05 21.15
CA PRO A 242 2.66 16.65 21.55
C PRO A 242 3.98 16.35 22.27
N VAL A 243 5.08 16.99 21.87
CA VAL A 243 6.38 16.83 22.52
C VAL A 243 6.34 17.35 23.95
N ASP A 244 5.76 18.53 24.18
CA ASP A 244 5.65 19.10 25.53
C ASP A 244 4.74 18.25 26.42
N ALA A 245 3.62 17.77 25.85
CA ALA A 245 2.70 16.87 26.54
C ALA A 245 3.40 15.56 26.95
N THR A 246 4.29 15.05 26.11
CA THR A 246 5.09 13.85 26.39
C THR A 246 6.10 14.08 27.49
N ARG A 247 6.76 15.24 27.50
CA ARG A 247 7.74 15.60 28.53
C ARG A 247 7.12 15.80 29.92
N ALA A 248 5.81 16.00 29.99
CA ALA A 248 5.07 16.07 31.25
C ALA A 248 4.76 14.68 31.84
N LEU A 249 4.96 13.60 31.07
CA LEU A 249 4.76 12.22 31.54
C LEU A 249 5.89 11.79 32.47
N THR A 250 5.54 10.98 33.46
CA THR A 250 6.47 10.41 34.43
C THR A 250 7.16 9.20 33.82
N TRP A 251 8.49 9.24 33.78
CA TRP A 251 9.35 8.12 33.39
C TRP A 251 10.58 8.10 34.31
N THR A 252 10.94 6.92 34.82
CA THR A 252 12.19 6.73 35.58
C THR A 252 13.11 5.77 34.85
N ASP A 253 12.69 4.53 34.68
CA ASP A 253 13.43 3.46 34.01
C ASP A 253 12.47 2.31 33.60
N PRO A 254 12.94 1.30 32.85
CA PRO A 254 12.09 0.17 32.43
C PRO A 254 11.44 -0.64 33.57
N GLU A 255 12.02 -0.67 34.77
CA GLU A 255 11.45 -1.36 35.93
C GLU A 255 10.42 -0.48 36.67
N HIS A 256 10.51 0.85 36.49
CA HIS A 256 9.66 1.88 37.09
C HIS A 256 9.11 2.84 36.01
N PRO A 257 8.22 2.37 35.12
CA PRO A 257 7.90 3.08 33.89
C PRO A 257 6.96 4.29 34.08
N GLY A 258 6.43 4.51 35.28
CA GLY A 258 5.54 5.64 35.57
C GLY A 258 4.26 5.58 34.74
N ASP A 259 4.05 6.58 33.87
CA ASP A 259 2.87 6.69 33.01
C ASP A 259 2.96 5.79 31.76
N TRP A 260 4.12 5.18 31.51
CA TRP A 260 4.39 4.40 30.30
C TRP A 260 4.04 2.91 30.48
N THR A 261 3.51 2.32 29.42
CA THR A 261 3.20 0.90 29.32
C THR A 261 4.08 0.26 28.24
N PRO A 262 4.73 -0.89 28.50
CA PRO A 262 5.48 -1.60 27.48
C PRO A 262 4.53 -2.22 26.44
N VAL A 263 4.88 -2.10 25.17
CA VAL A 263 4.14 -2.59 24.01
C VAL A 263 5.10 -3.38 23.13
N GLU A 264 4.89 -4.68 23.03
CA GLU A 264 5.66 -5.53 22.13
C GLU A 264 5.22 -5.34 20.68
N ARG A 265 6.14 -4.93 19.80
CA ARG A 265 5.90 -4.84 18.36
C ARG A 265 6.58 -6.00 17.65
N THR A 266 5.84 -6.68 16.78
CA THR A 266 6.42 -7.73 15.92
C THR A 266 6.59 -7.19 14.50
N PHE A 267 7.77 -7.39 13.93
CA PHE A 267 8.12 -6.98 12.58
C PHE A 267 8.13 -8.16 11.63
N ARG A 268 8.10 -7.87 10.34
CA ARG A 268 7.88 -8.84 9.26
C ARG A 268 8.81 -10.05 9.27
N ASP A 269 10.07 -9.84 9.58
CA ASP A 269 11.11 -10.87 9.67
C ASP A 269 11.01 -11.71 10.96
N GLY A 270 10.05 -11.42 11.82
CA GLY A 270 9.78 -12.10 13.08
C GLY A 270 10.50 -11.51 14.29
N HIS A 271 11.33 -10.47 14.14
CA HIS A 271 11.91 -9.82 15.31
C HIS A 271 10.83 -9.07 16.09
N THR A 272 11.00 -9.03 17.42
CA THR A 272 10.18 -8.20 18.28
C THR A 272 11.02 -7.10 18.89
N GLU A 273 10.38 -5.95 19.11
CA GLU A 273 10.98 -4.81 19.80
C GLU A 273 9.99 -4.30 20.84
N THR A 274 10.47 -4.06 22.05
CA THR A 274 9.68 -3.40 23.09
C THR A 274 9.64 -1.91 22.80
N TRP A 275 8.44 -1.39 22.59
CA TRP A 275 8.15 0.03 22.57
C TRP A 275 7.47 0.42 23.89
N TRP A 276 7.40 1.71 24.18
CA TRP A 276 6.72 2.27 25.33
C TRP A 276 5.61 3.19 24.82
N ALA A 277 4.41 3.06 25.38
CA ALA A 277 3.28 3.91 25.02
C ALA A 277 2.62 4.53 26.24
N ALA A 278 2.04 5.71 26.08
CA ALA A 278 1.34 6.44 27.14
C ALA A 278 0.24 7.33 26.56
N ASP A 279 -0.84 7.54 27.32
CA ASP A 279 -1.83 8.59 27.04
C ASP A 279 -1.30 9.92 27.62
N ALA A 280 -1.34 11.00 26.84
CA ALA A 280 -0.88 12.33 27.21
C ALA A 280 -2.00 13.37 27.14
N HIS A 281 -1.83 14.48 27.86
CA HIS A 281 -2.78 15.60 27.87
C HIS A 281 -2.25 16.77 27.04
N LEU A 282 -3.05 17.26 26.10
CA LEU A 282 -2.70 18.38 25.23
C LEU A 282 -3.93 19.27 25.00
N GLY A 283 -4.03 20.37 25.75
CA GLY A 283 -5.23 21.22 25.74
C GLY A 283 -6.47 20.43 26.17
N TRP A 284 -7.47 20.33 25.30
CA TRP A 284 -8.69 19.53 25.53
C TRP A 284 -8.56 18.05 25.10
N TRP A 285 -7.38 17.62 24.65
CA TRP A 285 -7.10 16.21 24.36
C TRP A 285 -6.56 15.52 25.60
N GLY A 286 -6.95 14.26 25.77
CA GLY A 286 -6.55 13.46 26.91
C GLY A 286 -7.14 12.05 26.86
N PRO A 287 -6.73 11.15 27.79
CA PRO A 287 -7.14 9.74 27.85
C PRO A 287 -8.67 9.54 27.85
N ASP A 288 -9.41 10.46 28.46
CA ASP A 288 -10.87 10.38 28.58
C ASP A 288 -11.60 11.40 27.68
N GLY A 289 -10.86 12.14 26.85
CA GLY A 289 -11.41 13.15 25.93
C GLY A 289 -11.97 12.53 24.64
N ASN A 290 -12.64 13.35 23.83
CA ASN A 290 -13.13 12.95 22.49
C ASN A 290 -11.99 12.57 21.54
N VAL A 291 -10.81 13.17 21.75
CA VAL A 291 -9.57 12.81 21.07
C VAL A 291 -8.55 12.50 22.16
N ARG A 292 -7.98 11.30 22.10
CA ARG A 292 -6.84 10.87 22.89
C ARG A 292 -5.56 11.19 22.15
N LEU A 293 -4.58 11.69 22.89
CA LEU A 293 -3.20 11.78 22.43
C LEU A 293 -2.44 10.58 23.00
N VAL A 294 -2.05 9.65 22.15
CA VAL A 294 -1.20 8.51 22.50
C VAL A 294 0.20 8.77 21.98
N VAL A 295 1.20 8.61 22.83
CA VAL A 295 2.61 8.67 22.45
C VAL A 295 3.16 7.26 22.47
N ALA A 296 3.93 6.87 21.46
CA ALA A 296 4.62 5.58 21.41
C ALA A 296 6.06 5.75 20.95
N THR A 297 7.02 5.19 21.66
CA THR A 297 8.45 5.39 21.38
C THR A 297 9.31 4.20 21.77
N THR A 298 10.50 4.06 21.20
CA THR A 298 11.49 3.09 21.69
C THR A 298 12.22 3.56 22.95
N ASP A 299 12.27 4.87 23.22
CA ASP A 299 12.94 5.43 24.39
C ASP A 299 12.22 6.70 24.91
N PRO A 300 11.49 6.59 26.04
CA PRO A 300 10.83 7.73 26.68
C PRO A 300 11.77 8.87 27.11
N THR A 301 13.07 8.59 27.30
CA THR A 301 14.05 9.59 27.74
C THR A 301 14.47 10.49 26.59
N THR A 302 14.84 9.89 25.46
CA THR A 302 15.44 10.62 24.33
C THR A 302 14.43 11.01 23.26
N LEU A 303 13.27 10.34 23.19
CA LEU A 303 12.22 10.54 22.19
C LEU A 303 12.79 10.62 20.76
N PRO A 304 13.45 9.53 20.28
CA PRO A 304 14.11 9.52 18.98
C PRO A 304 13.12 9.83 17.85
N VAL A 305 13.47 10.78 16.98
CA VAL A 305 12.56 11.32 15.95
C VAL A 305 11.99 10.26 15.02
N GLN A 306 12.80 9.26 14.63
CA GLN A 306 12.38 8.19 13.70
C GLN A 306 11.63 7.04 14.40
N ALA A 307 11.66 6.99 15.72
CA ALA A 307 11.09 5.93 16.53
C ALA A 307 10.21 6.50 17.65
N THR A 308 9.55 7.63 17.39
CA THR A 308 8.55 8.24 18.27
C THR A 308 7.34 8.65 17.45
N TRP A 309 6.18 8.19 17.86
CA TRP A 309 4.89 8.47 17.25
C TRP A 309 4.03 9.27 18.22
N TYR A 310 3.43 10.33 17.70
CA TYR A 310 2.39 11.10 18.39
C TYR A 310 1.09 10.84 17.64
N LEU A 311 0.14 10.19 18.29
CA LEU A 311 -1.06 9.64 17.67
C LEU A 311 -2.31 10.29 18.24
N ALA A 312 -3.20 10.76 17.36
CA ALA A 312 -4.56 11.14 17.72
C ALA A 312 -5.51 9.98 17.42
N THR A 313 -6.40 9.66 18.36
CA THR A 313 -7.47 8.67 18.16
C THR A 313 -8.76 9.09 18.87
N ASP A 314 -9.89 8.73 18.29
CA ASP A 314 -11.22 8.89 18.89
C ASP A 314 -11.71 7.64 19.64
N LEU A 315 -10.99 6.51 19.52
CA LEU A 315 -11.27 5.25 20.20
C LEU A 315 -11.15 5.41 21.72
N PRO A 316 -12.18 5.04 22.51
CA PRO A 316 -12.14 5.28 23.96
C PRO A 316 -11.07 4.42 24.63
N ARG A 317 -10.55 4.91 25.76
CA ARG A 317 -9.63 4.13 26.61
C ARG A 317 -10.43 3.13 27.46
N PRO A 318 -9.93 1.91 27.70
CA PRO A 318 -10.56 0.99 28.64
C PRO A 318 -10.72 1.61 30.02
N GLY A 319 -11.91 1.50 30.60
CA GLY A 319 -12.30 2.10 31.88
C GLY A 319 -12.56 3.61 31.83
N SER A 320 -12.49 4.25 30.66
CA SER A 320 -12.84 5.67 30.54
C SER A 320 -14.36 5.89 30.57
N PRO A 321 -14.85 7.06 30.99
CA PRO A 321 -16.27 7.39 30.91
C PRO A 321 -16.86 7.25 29.51
N ARG A 322 -16.06 7.46 28.45
CA ARG A 322 -16.49 7.33 27.05
C ARG A 322 -16.69 5.90 26.60
N GLU A 323 -16.13 4.89 27.28
CA GLU A 323 -16.25 3.50 26.87
C GLU A 323 -17.71 3.05 26.81
N ALA A 324 -18.52 3.43 27.80
CA ALA A 324 -19.93 3.04 27.86
C ALA A 324 -20.81 3.68 26.77
N ASP A 325 -20.45 4.88 26.32
CA ASP A 325 -21.23 5.69 25.37
C ASP A 325 -20.72 5.57 23.92
N SER A 326 -19.59 4.90 23.71
CA SER A 326 -18.96 4.76 22.39
C SER A 326 -19.60 3.61 21.59
N PRO A 327 -19.89 3.81 20.28
CA PRO A 327 -20.29 2.72 19.40
C PRO A 327 -19.14 1.75 19.11
N GLU A 328 -17.89 2.21 19.31
CA GLU A 328 -16.68 1.44 19.08
C GLU A 328 -16.13 0.88 20.39
N PRO A 329 -15.66 -0.39 20.42
CA PRO A 329 -14.97 -0.94 21.57
C PRO A 329 -13.78 -0.08 22.00
N ALA A 330 -13.45 -0.10 23.29
CA ALA A 330 -12.27 0.56 23.79
C ALA A 330 -10.97 -0.03 23.22
N ALA A 331 -9.99 0.85 23.03
CA ALA A 331 -8.66 0.50 22.53
C ALA A 331 -7.61 0.81 23.59
N ASP A 332 -6.91 -0.21 24.06
CA ASP A 332 -5.73 -0.02 24.90
C ASP A 332 -4.54 0.53 24.08
N LEU A 333 -3.45 0.87 24.78
CA LEU A 333 -2.26 1.43 24.15
C LEU A 333 -1.62 0.46 23.14
N HIS A 334 -1.68 -0.84 23.40
CA HIS A 334 -1.17 -1.86 22.49
C HIS A 334 -1.97 -1.88 21.18
N GLU A 335 -3.30 -1.82 21.25
CA GLU A 335 -4.17 -1.78 20.07
C GLU A 335 -3.95 -0.50 19.24
N VAL A 336 -3.82 0.67 19.88
CA VAL A 336 -3.55 1.93 19.17
C VAL A 336 -2.21 1.86 18.42
N VAL A 337 -1.16 1.36 19.07
CA VAL A 337 0.16 1.16 18.45
C VAL A 337 0.11 0.13 17.32
N ARG A 338 -0.64 -0.97 17.50
CA ARG A 338 -0.87 -1.99 16.47
C ARG A 338 -1.53 -1.39 15.23
N ILE A 339 -2.66 -0.68 15.40
CA ILE A 339 -3.40 -0.06 14.29
C ILE A 339 -2.49 0.86 13.49
N TYR A 340 -1.75 1.75 14.18
CA TYR A 340 -0.83 2.64 13.49
C TYR A 340 0.37 1.90 12.86
N GLY A 341 0.82 0.81 13.48
CA GLY A 341 1.85 -0.08 12.92
C GLY A 341 1.46 -0.66 11.57
N ILE A 342 0.22 -1.14 11.43
CA ILE A 342 -0.35 -1.71 10.18
C ILE A 342 -0.35 -0.71 9.02
N ARG A 343 -0.37 0.61 9.31
CA ARG A 343 -0.29 1.68 8.29
C ARG A 343 0.84 1.48 7.29
N HIS A 344 1.98 0.93 7.71
CA HIS A 344 3.16 0.75 6.84
C HIS A 344 2.91 -0.20 5.65
N TRP A 345 1.87 -1.04 5.68
CA TRP A 345 1.49 -1.89 4.56
C TRP A 345 1.12 -1.11 3.29
N ILE A 346 0.66 0.14 3.41
CA ILE A 346 0.36 0.96 2.22
C ILE A 346 1.63 1.29 1.43
N GLU A 347 2.76 1.50 2.10
CA GLU A 347 4.05 1.75 1.45
C GLU A 347 4.53 0.49 0.72
N GLN A 348 4.31 -0.69 1.33
CA GLN A 348 4.59 -1.97 0.68
C GLN A 348 3.65 -2.20 -0.52
N SER A 349 2.37 -1.83 -0.40
CA SER A 349 1.40 -1.85 -1.50
C SER A 349 1.89 -0.98 -2.67
N TYR A 350 2.33 0.25 -2.40
CA TYR A 350 2.91 1.13 -3.41
C TYR A 350 4.12 0.54 -4.09
N LYS A 351 5.05 -0.08 -3.36
CA LYS A 351 6.21 -0.77 -3.95
C LYS A 351 5.74 -1.83 -4.94
N GLN A 352 4.80 -2.71 -4.56
CA GLN A 352 4.32 -3.76 -5.46
C GLN A 352 3.59 -3.22 -6.68
N VAL A 353 2.63 -2.29 -6.50
CA VAL A 353 1.86 -1.79 -7.66
C VAL A 353 2.72 -0.93 -8.59
N LYS A 354 3.70 -0.18 -8.07
CA LYS A 354 4.59 0.66 -8.88
C LYS A 354 5.72 -0.11 -9.50
N ASP A 355 6.41 -0.92 -8.71
CA ASP A 355 7.66 -1.56 -9.13
C ASP A 355 7.39 -2.88 -9.85
N GLU A 356 6.25 -3.55 -9.69
CA GLU A 356 5.94 -4.79 -10.44
C GLU A 356 4.80 -4.60 -11.46
N LEU A 357 3.68 -4.03 -11.04
CA LEU A 357 2.46 -3.96 -11.85
C LEU A 357 2.32 -2.68 -12.69
N GLY A 358 3.32 -1.79 -12.67
CA GLY A 358 3.40 -0.69 -13.62
C GLY A 358 2.48 0.50 -13.36
N TRP A 359 2.01 0.70 -12.12
CA TRP A 359 1.14 1.82 -11.71
C TRP A 359 1.56 3.19 -12.25
N ALA A 360 2.88 3.46 -12.27
CA ALA A 360 3.43 4.74 -12.69
C ALA A 360 3.94 4.73 -14.14
N ASP A 361 3.96 3.58 -14.81
CA ASP A 361 4.61 3.39 -16.12
C ASP A 361 3.74 3.85 -17.29
N PHE A 362 2.44 4.07 -17.05
CA PHE A 362 1.52 4.47 -18.11
C PHE A 362 1.93 5.79 -18.77
N GLN A 363 1.59 5.92 -20.06
CA GLN A 363 1.77 7.14 -20.86
C GLN A 363 0.45 7.72 -21.37
N VAL A 364 -0.69 7.22 -20.83
CA VAL A 364 -2.02 7.78 -21.10
C VAL A 364 -2.16 9.21 -20.56
N ARG A 365 -3.07 9.99 -21.15
CA ARG A 365 -3.20 11.43 -20.87
C ARG A 365 -4.54 11.86 -20.27
N SER A 366 -5.63 11.18 -20.57
CA SER A 366 -6.96 11.55 -20.05
C SER A 366 -7.18 11.02 -18.64
N ASP A 367 -7.98 11.75 -17.85
CA ASP A 367 -8.43 11.32 -16.51
C ASP A 367 -9.03 9.91 -16.55
N THR A 368 -9.96 9.66 -17.47
CA THR A 368 -10.61 8.35 -17.67
C THR A 368 -9.58 7.23 -17.88
N ALA A 369 -8.58 7.44 -18.73
CA ALA A 369 -7.58 6.41 -19.01
C ALA A 369 -6.66 6.15 -17.80
N ILE A 370 -6.33 7.20 -17.03
CA ILE A 370 -5.53 7.08 -15.81
C ILE A 370 -6.29 6.25 -14.76
N ARG A 371 -7.54 6.60 -14.50
CA ARG A 371 -8.39 5.88 -13.52
C ARG A 371 -8.61 4.42 -13.91
N ARG A 372 -8.83 4.17 -15.20
CA ARG A 372 -8.94 2.81 -15.76
C ARG A 372 -7.66 2.02 -15.60
N HIS A 373 -6.51 2.61 -15.92
CA HIS A 373 -5.22 1.95 -15.71
C HIS A 373 -5.00 1.60 -14.24
N GLN A 374 -5.20 2.55 -13.31
CA GLN A 374 -5.06 2.32 -11.88
C GLN A 374 -6.00 1.20 -11.38
N THR A 375 -7.25 1.20 -11.85
CA THR A 375 -8.22 0.13 -11.55
C THR A 375 -7.72 -1.23 -12.05
N LEU A 376 -7.21 -1.31 -13.28
CA LEU A 376 -6.66 -2.56 -13.85
C LEU A 376 -5.42 -3.04 -13.08
N VAL A 377 -4.57 -2.13 -12.62
CA VAL A 377 -3.42 -2.46 -11.75
C VAL A 377 -3.90 -3.06 -10.43
N THR A 378 -4.92 -2.47 -9.79
CA THR A 378 -5.49 -3.06 -8.55
C THR A 378 -6.20 -4.40 -8.80
N CYS A 379 -6.79 -4.61 -9.99
CA CYS A 379 -7.32 -5.90 -10.41
C CYS A 379 -6.22 -6.95 -10.54
N ALA A 380 -5.11 -6.60 -11.21
CA ALA A 380 -3.95 -7.48 -11.34
C ALA A 380 -3.36 -7.83 -9.95
N PHE A 381 -3.29 -6.86 -9.04
CA PHE A 381 -2.86 -7.09 -7.67
C PHE A 381 -3.79 -8.07 -6.93
N SER A 382 -5.11 -7.89 -7.07
CA SER A 382 -6.10 -8.78 -6.41
C SER A 382 -6.07 -10.20 -6.98
N PHE A 383 -5.79 -10.33 -8.28
CA PHE A 383 -5.56 -11.63 -8.91
C PHE A 383 -4.36 -12.38 -8.31
N CYS A 384 -3.30 -11.68 -7.89
CA CYS A 384 -2.16 -12.31 -7.22
C CYS A 384 -2.60 -12.98 -5.90
N TRP A 385 -3.46 -12.33 -5.12
CA TRP A 385 -4.03 -12.93 -3.90
C TRP A 385 -4.97 -14.09 -4.20
N ASP A 386 -5.89 -13.91 -5.14
CA ASP A 386 -6.82 -14.96 -5.60
C ASP A 386 -6.08 -16.23 -6.04
N THR A 387 -4.98 -16.07 -6.79
CA THR A 387 -4.16 -17.21 -7.24
C THR A 387 -3.34 -17.81 -6.10
N TRP A 388 -2.76 -16.96 -5.23
CA TRP A 388 -1.97 -17.41 -4.08
C TRP A 388 -2.78 -18.29 -3.13
N PHE A 389 -4.00 -17.90 -2.80
CA PHE A 389 -4.84 -18.68 -1.90
C PHE A 389 -5.45 -19.92 -2.56
N ALA A 390 -5.71 -19.87 -3.87
CA ALA A 390 -6.14 -21.06 -4.62
C ALA A 390 -5.03 -22.12 -4.75
N HIS A 391 -3.76 -21.68 -4.81
CA HIS A 391 -2.59 -22.55 -5.00
C HIS A 391 -1.41 -22.04 -4.16
N PRO A 392 -1.43 -22.19 -2.82
CA PRO A 392 -0.34 -21.71 -2.00
C PRO A 392 0.95 -22.42 -2.40
N PRO A 393 2.07 -21.69 -2.61
CA PRO A 393 3.32 -22.36 -2.91
C PRO A 393 3.71 -23.29 -1.76
N PRO A 394 4.50 -24.35 -2.02
CA PRO A 394 5.07 -25.16 -0.96
C PRO A 394 5.74 -24.24 0.06
N ARG A 395 5.38 -24.36 1.34
CA ARG A 395 6.11 -23.68 2.42
C ARG A 395 7.57 -24.15 2.32
N GLU A 396 8.46 -23.27 1.89
CA GLU A 396 9.88 -23.52 2.10
C GLU A 396 10.09 -23.67 3.62
N PRO A 397 10.73 -24.77 4.08
CA PRO A 397 11.08 -24.88 5.48
C PRO A 397 11.88 -23.63 5.85
N ALA A 398 11.53 -23.02 6.98
CA ALA A 398 12.23 -21.85 7.49
C ALA A 398 13.73 -22.11 7.36
N ALA A 399 14.42 -21.31 6.54
CA ALA A 399 15.85 -21.45 6.35
C ALA A 399 16.48 -21.38 7.75
N VAL A 400 17.03 -22.51 8.19
CA VAL A 400 17.90 -22.55 9.36
C VAL A 400 18.99 -21.51 9.07
N PRO A 401 19.29 -20.56 9.97
CA PRO A 401 20.30 -19.56 9.72
C PRO A 401 21.58 -20.28 9.28
N ALA A 402 21.98 -20.05 8.03
CA ALA A 402 23.21 -20.63 7.52
C ALA A 402 24.34 -20.10 8.39
N VAL A 403 25.03 -21.00 9.10
CA VAL A 403 26.29 -20.69 9.77
C VAL A 403 27.21 -20.08 8.70
N PRO A 404 27.70 -18.84 8.87
CA PRO A 404 28.53 -18.22 7.86
C PRO A 404 29.76 -19.09 7.62
N PRO A 405 30.16 -19.33 6.36
CA PRO A 405 31.35 -20.10 6.06
C PRO A 405 32.57 -19.42 6.69
N ALA A 406 33.42 -20.23 7.32
CA ALA A 406 34.66 -19.78 7.92
C ALA A 406 35.49 -18.99 6.89
N ALA A 407 35.84 -17.76 7.24
CA ALA A 407 36.63 -16.88 6.38
C ALA A 407 38.00 -17.52 6.08
N THR A 408 38.30 -17.71 4.80
CA THR A 408 39.62 -18.05 4.30
C THR A 408 40.57 -16.86 4.53
N PRO A 409 41.80 -17.06 5.04
CA PRO A 409 42.69 -15.95 5.36
C PRO A 409 43.24 -15.31 4.08
N VAL A 410 43.02 -14.00 3.94
CA VAL A 410 43.65 -13.14 2.93
C VAL A 410 44.95 -12.57 3.53
N GLY A 411 46.05 -12.67 2.78
CA GLY A 411 47.37 -12.14 3.13
C GLY A 411 47.44 -10.61 3.21
N PRO A 412 48.56 -10.05 3.70
CA PRO A 412 48.57 -8.76 4.39
C PRO A 412 48.77 -7.56 3.45
N ALA A 413 48.00 -6.50 3.68
CA ALA A 413 48.39 -5.14 3.29
C ALA A 413 47.82 -4.09 4.27
N GLU A 414 48.76 -3.56 5.05
CA GLU A 414 48.88 -2.19 5.60
C GLU A 414 47.88 -1.62 6.64
N ARG A 415 48.47 -0.83 7.54
CA ARG A 415 48.04 -0.57 8.91
C ARG A 415 47.36 0.78 9.10
N GLY A 416 46.28 0.77 9.89
CA GLY A 416 46.04 1.70 11.01
C GLY A 416 44.72 2.48 11.00
N PRO A 417 44.25 3.03 12.16
CA PRO A 417 44.35 2.56 13.54
C PRO A 417 42.97 2.12 14.12
N LYS A 418 43.02 1.38 15.22
CA LYS A 418 41.90 0.67 15.88
C LYS A 418 41.04 1.57 16.77
N TRP A 419 39.76 1.24 16.90
CA TRP A 419 38.97 1.45 18.12
C TRP A 419 38.07 0.23 18.38
N ASN A 420 38.17 -0.36 19.57
CA ASN A 420 37.31 -1.47 20.05
C ASN A 420 36.39 -0.96 21.16
N PRO A 421 35.14 -1.47 21.22
CA PRO A 421 34.59 -1.91 22.52
C PRO A 421 34.10 -3.38 22.49
N PRO A 422 33.79 -3.97 23.66
CA PRO A 422 33.78 -5.41 23.91
C PRO A 422 32.44 -6.09 23.59
N ALA A 423 32.51 -7.42 23.44
CA ALA A 423 31.40 -8.33 23.20
C ALA A 423 30.45 -8.49 24.40
N PRO A 424 29.18 -8.92 24.17
CA PRO A 424 28.44 -9.71 25.13
C PRO A 424 28.42 -11.18 24.73
N THR A 425 28.93 -12.02 25.62
CA THR A 425 28.57 -13.43 25.77
C THR A 425 27.33 -13.52 26.65
N GLY A 426 26.30 -14.25 26.22
CA GLY A 426 25.16 -14.63 27.06
C GLY A 426 24.17 -15.51 26.30
N GLN A 427 24.23 -16.81 26.56
CA GLN A 427 23.45 -17.88 25.92
C GLN A 427 21.93 -17.68 25.97
N LEU A 428 21.29 -17.92 24.83
CA LEU A 428 19.84 -18.13 24.67
C LEU A 428 19.43 -19.50 25.25
N ALA A 429 18.45 -19.50 26.14
CA ALA A 429 17.68 -20.68 26.50
C ALA A 429 16.56 -20.91 25.47
N GLN A 430 16.36 -22.17 25.08
CA GLN A 430 15.36 -22.60 24.12
C GLN A 430 13.94 -22.55 24.71
N GLY A 431 13.02 -22.00 23.94
CA GLY A 431 11.58 -22.12 24.14
C GLY A 431 10.84 -21.85 22.83
N ASP A 432 10.32 -22.92 22.23
CA ASP A 432 9.35 -22.86 21.13
C ASP A 432 8.01 -22.32 21.69
N PRO A 433 7.42 -21.31 21.04
CA PRO A 433 6.02 -21.48 20.70
C PRO A 433 5.73 -21.06 19.26
N ARG A 434 5.15 -22.01 18.51
CA ARG A 434 4.27 -21.84 17.36
C ARG A 434 3.55 -20.48 17.38
N ARG A 435 4.03 -19.51 16.59
CA ARG A 435 3.38 -18.21 16.33
C ARG A 435 2.91 -18.12 14.87
N PRO A 436 1.75 -17.50 14.59
CA PRO A 436 1.31 -17.23 13.22
C PRO A 436 2.27 -16.23 12.56
N GLY A 437 2.83 -16.60 11.42
CA GLY A 437 3.79 -15.77 10.69
C GLY A 437 3.11 -14.61 9.97
N LEU A 438 3.70 -13.42 10.08
CA LEU A 438 3.31 -12.20 9.36
C LEU A 438 3.38 -12.39 7.84
N ALA A 439 2.62 -11.57 7.09
CA ALA A 439 2.57 -11.62 5.63
C ALA A 439 3.98 -11.58 5.01
N ARG A 440 4.46 -12.75 4.56
CA ARG A 440 5.62 -12.81 3.68
C ARG A 440 5.18 -12.28 2.32
N PRO A 441 5.96 -11.37 1.70
CA PRO A 441 5.67 -10.97 0.35
C PRO A 441 5.79 -12.22 -0.52
N LEU A 442 5.16 -12.15 -1.68
CA LEU A 442 5.48 -13.00 -2.82
C LEU A 442 6.97 -12.88 -3.12
N ASP A 443 7.81 -13.65 -2.45
CA ASP A 443 9.08 -14.05 -3.02
C ASP A 443 8.69 -15.02 -4.13
N HIS A 444 8.78 -14.50 -5.35
CA HIS A 444 8.61 -15.17 -6.64
C HIS A 444 7.26 -15.01 -7.37
N PRO A 445 6.95 -13.80 -7.90
CA PRO A 445 6.28 -13.69 -9.19
C PRO A 445 6.81 -14.69 -10.24
N PRO A 446 8.14 -14.93 -10.40
CA PRO A 446 8.66 -15.92 -11.33
C PRO A 446 8.19 -17.36 -11.10
N THR A 447 7.82 -17.81 -9.89
CA THR A 447 7.40 -19.21 -9.67
C THR A 447 5.96 -19.45 -10.10
N LEU A 448 5.09 -18.46 -9.91
CA LEU A 448 3.75 -18.46 -10.51
C LEU A 448 3.84 -18.34 -12.05
N LEU A 449 4.79 -17.55 -12.57
CA LEU A 449 5.02 -17.36 -14.01
C LEU A 449 5.69 -18.56 -14.69
N ALA A 450 6.59 -19.28 -14.02
CA ALA A 450 7.20 -20.51 -14.53
C ALA A 450 6.17 -21.62 -14.74
N SER A 451 5.13 -21.66 -13.90
CA SER A 451 4.01 -22.59 -14.06
C SER A 451 3.10 -22.25 -15.26
N LEU A 452 3.04 -20.96 -15.64
CA LEU A 452 2.33 -20.47 -16.83
C LEU A 452 3.11 -20.74 -18.12
N GLU A 453 4.44 -20.59 -18.11
CA GLU A 453 5.30 -20.91 -19.25
C GLU A 453 5.35 -22.42 -19.55
N GLN A 454 5.37 -23.27 -18.52
CA GLN A 454 5.41 -24.73 -18.69
C GLN A 454 4.12 -25.34 -19.28
N ARG A 455 2.98 -24.63 -19.24
CA ARG A 455 1.69 -25.14 -19.74
C ARG A 455 1.29 -24.60 -21.11
N THR A 456 2.08 -23.68 -21.66
CA THR A 456 2.00 -23.32 -23.07
C THR A 456 2.90 -24.25 -23.89
N THR A 457 2.33 -25.21 -24.61
CA THR A 457 3.04 -25.86 -25.73
C THR A 457 3.17 -24.83 -26.87
N ALA A 458 4.11 -23.91 -26.74
CA ALA A 458 4.56 -23.08 -27.84
C ALA A 458 5.68 -23.83 -28.56
N THR A 459 5.35 -24.39 -29.73
CA THR A 459 6.29 -24.84 -30.74
C THR A 459 7.35 -23.76 -30.97
N ARG A 460 8.58 -24.05 -30.54
CA ARG A 460 9.78 -23.24 -30.83
C ARG A 460 10.00 -23.20 -32.34
N THR A 461 9.76 -22.05 -32.96
CA THR A 461 10.25 -21.76 -34.30
C THR A 461 11.79 -21.60 -34.22
N PRO A 462 12.59 -22.30 -35.04
CA PRO A 462 14.04 -22.19 -34.97
C PRO A 462 14.52 -20.81 -35.43
N SER A 463 15.52 -20.29 -34.72
CA SER A 463 16.22 -19.02 -34.97
C SER A 463 16.82 -18.98 -36.39
N PRO A 464 16.68 -17.87 -37.15
CA PRO A 464 17.31 -17.71 -38.45
C PRO A 464 18.76 -17.26 -38.27
N ASP A 465 19.60 -18.12 -37.70
CA ASP A 465 21.03 -17.83 -37.59
C ASP A 465 21.89 -19.10 -37.76
N GLN A 466 21.57 -19.88 -38.80
CA GLN A 466 22.48 -20.86 -39.40
C GLN A 466 22.20 -21.00 -40.90
N ARG A 467 22.68 -20.04 -41.71
CA ARG A 467 22.93 -20.27 -43.15
C ARG A 467 24.28 -19.71 -43.58
N SER A 468 25.24 -20.64 -43.66
CA SER A 468 26.28 -20.77 -44.69
C SER A 468 27.21 -19.58 -44.98
N ARG A 469 28.39 -19.62 -44.35
CA ARG A 469 29.65 -19.28 -45.05
C ARG A 469 30.12 -20.49 -45.84
N ARG A 470 29.83 -20.54 -47.15
CA ARG A 470 30.59 -21.32 -48.14
C ARG A 470 30.68 -20.49 -49.43
N ARG A 471 31.85 -19.90 -49.67
CA ARG A 471 32.30 -19.51 -51.02
C ARG A 471 32.83 -20.77 -51.72
N PRO A 472 32.52 -21.00 -53.01
CA PRO A 472 33.31 -21.90 -53.84
C PRO A 472 34.54 -21.15 -54.42
N PRO A 473 35.62 -21.87 -54.76
CA PRO A 473 36.80 -21.29 -55.39
C PRO A 473 36.61 -21.18 -56.91
N THR A 474 36.89 -19.99 -57.45
CA THR A 474 37.72 -19.62 -58.62
C THR A 474 37.24 -18.27 -59.14
#